data_AF-A0A8S1QT13-F1
#
_entry.id   AF-A0A8S1QT13-F1
#
_cell.length_a   1.000
_cell.length_b   1.000
_cell.length_c   1.000
_cell.angle_alpha   90.00
_cell.angle_beta   90.00
_cell.angle_gamma   90.00
#
_symmetry.space_group_name_H-M   'P 1'
#
loop_
_entity.id
_entity.type
_entity.pdbx_description
1 polymer ?
#
loop_
_entity_poly.entity_id
_entity_poly.type
_entity_poly.pdbx_seq_one_letter_code
_entity_poly.pdbx_strand_id
1 'polypeptide(L)'
;MNKSRDWNIVDDELNRKLKQLDEIRSQLDDQSTEQLLQNKDQNQEYNSDVNYYKEFWRYYILNEMAIKKVNELHSQNQKLHELIGDIDKLQQELHIALSYRHKKKNRRTSQEIEKSFVCPYEKCNKQYGSDVSLNLHIKLKHDGGNKTDREKFAKMIIEAQQNGETITDLNINIKFPPGYLDKDNQSNKIEIKLNILVLFFYQNSLILLFCILITQLYYFSHLYQQYYKKQIKFQLEFQYFKLQLFNFMLAFIILIWITSQQLLTHQTLRPQKINYELISERIDCKSNQSIIHDICNNCKANHAYRLDEDNWLIVGVYHQFGKEYKEFIESIQQYYQQGIIYATFNSEFICISIQEANVNLEEYLNQIYGYQLPKSFYSLKKRTFLILLGLQHA
;
A
#
# COMPACT_ATOMS: atom_id res chain seq x y z
N MET A 1 4.32 -27.02 28.59
CA MET A 1 4.03 -26.39 29.90
C MET A 1 5.19 -25.57 30.46
N ASN A 2 6.23 -25.18 29.68
CA ASN A 2 7.41 -24.47 30.22
C ASN A 2 7.56 -22.98 29.84
N LYS A 3 6.62 -22.37 29.10
CA LYS A 3 6.73 -20.94 28.70
C LYS A 3 6.39 -19.93 29.81
N SER A 4 5.95 -20.39 30.98
CA SER A 4 5.60 -19.50 32.10
C SER A 4 6.79 -19.11 32.97
N ARG A 5 7.96 -19.76 32.83
CA ARG A 5 9.14 -19.47 33.65
C ARG A 5 10.01 -18.32 33.10
N ASP A 6 9.95 -18.05 31.80
CA ASP A 6 10.82 -17.05 31.18
C ASP A 6 10.38 -15.61 31.45
N TRP A 7 9.08 -15.37 31.68
CA TRP A 7 8.56 -14.02 31.96
C TRP A 7 9.02 -13.46 33.32
N ASN A 8 9.09 -14.31 34.35
CA ASN A 8 9.53 -13.89 35.68
C ASN A 8 11.00 -13.42 35.69
N ILE A 9 11.85 -14.00 34.84
CA ILE A 9 13.27 -13.60 34.74
C ILE A 9 13.39 -12.21 34.11
N VAL A 10 12.55 -11.91 33.12
CA VAL A 10 12.54 -10.59 32.45
C VAL A 10 12.03 -9.50 33.39
N ASP A 11 11.00 -9.78 34.18
CA ASP A 11 10.46 -8.84 35.18
C ASP A 11 11.48 -8.54 36.29
N ASP A 12 12.21 -9.54 36.78
CA ASP A 12 13.25 -9.35 37.80
C ASP A 12 14.43 -8.50 37.27
N GLU A 13 14.83 -8.68 36.02
CA GLU A 13 15.90 -7.87 35.42
C GLU A 13 15.44 -6.41 35.20
N LEU A 14 14.20 -6.21 34.74
CA LEU A 14 13.62 -4.88 34.55
C LEU A 14 13.55 -4.10 35.88
N ASN A 15 13.07 -4.75 36.94
CA ASN A 15 12.99 -4.15 38.28
C ASN A 15 14.37 -3.76 38.84
N ARG A 16 15.41 -4.56 38.57
CA ARG A 16 16.79 -4.20 38.95
C ARG A 16 17.28 -2.96 38.20
N LYS A 17 17.00 -2.85 36.90
CA LYS A 17 17.37 -1.68 36.11
C LYS A 17 16.64 -0.42 36.55
N LEU A 18 15.35 -0.52 36.87
CA LEU A 18 14.58 0.61 37.42
C LEU A 18 15.17 1.10 38.75
N LYS A 19 15.51 0.17 39.66
CA LYS A 19 16.15 0.54 40.94
C LYS A 19 17.51 1.21 40.74
N GLN A 20 18.34 0.72 39.80
CA GLN A 20 19.62 1.34 39.47
C GLN A 20 19.45 2.76 38.92
N LEU A 21 18.42 3.00 38.09
CA LEU A 21 18.13 4.34 37.57
C LEU A 21 17.69 5.31 38.67
N ASP A 22 16.87 4.86 39.62
CA ASP A 22 16.46 5.67 40.77
C ASP A 22 17.65 6.02 41.69
N GLU A 23 18.56 5.08 41.92
CA GLU A 23 19.79 5.32 42.68
C GLU A 23 20.70 6.35 41.98
N ILE A 24 20.88 6.24 40.66
CA ILE A 24 21.66 7.22 39.87
C ILE A 24 21.01 8.61 39.92
N ARG A 25 19.67 8.68 39.82
CA ARG A 25 18.93 9.93 39.90
C ARG A 25 19.11 10.62 41.25
N SER A 26 18.99 9.87 42.35
CA SER A 26 19.23 10.41 43.70
C SER A 26 20.64 10.96 43.84
N GLN A 27 21.66 10.23 43.34
CA GLN A 27 23.05 10.67 43.41
C GLN A 27 23.31 11.96 42.61
N LEU A 28 22.65 12.12 41.45
CA LEU A 28 22.77 13.34 40.63
C LEU A 28 22.11 14.55 41.29
N ASP A 29 20.95 14.37 41.91
CA ASP A 29 20.24 15.43 42.61
C ASP A 29 21.03 15.92 43.84
N ASP A 30 21.65 15.00 44.59
CA ASP A 30 22.50 15.31 45.75
C ASP A 30 23.80 16.03 45.32
N GLN A 31 24.48 15.54 44.28
CA GLN A 31 25.73 16.16 43.77
C GLN A 31 25.52 17.56 43.19
N SER A 32 24.43 17.77 42.45
CA SER A 32 24.08 19.09 41.89
C SER A 32 23.86 20.13 42.99
N THR A 33 23.18 19.72 44.07
CA THR A 33 22.85 20.61 45.18
C THR A 33 24.09 20.97 46.00
N GLU A 34 24.98 20.00 46.27
CA GLU A 34 26.23 20.26 46.98
C GLU A 34 27.21 21.15 46.18
N GLN A 35 27.32 20.95 44.87
CA GLN A 35 28.16 21.80 44.01
C GLN A 35 27.65 23.24 43.92
N LEU A 36 26.33 23.44 43.94
CA LEU A 36 25.72 24.78 44.00
C LEU A 36 25.96 25.46 45.35
N LEU A 37 26.00 24.69 46.44
CA LEU A 37 26.27 25.21 47.79
C LEU A 37 27.76 25.55 47.99
N GLN A 38 28.69 24.73 47.49
CA GLN A 38 30.13 25.01 47.58
C GLN A 38 30.57 26.27 46.82
N ASN A 39 29.83 26.67 45.78
CA ASN A 39 30.10 27.90 45.03
C ASN A 39 29.54 29.17 45.70
N LYS A 40 28.69 29.07 46.72
CA LYS A 40 28.11 30.25 47.40
C LYS A 40 29.09 30.96 48.34
N ASP A 41 30.09 30.26 48.86
CA ASP A 41 31.00 30.81 49.88
C ASP A 41 32.28 31.43 49.30
N GLN A 42 32.48 31.34 47.98
CA GLN A 42 33.53 32.10 47.31
C GLN A 42 33.04 33.54 47.07
N ASN A 43 33.13 34.38 48.11
CA ASN A 43 33.08 35.83 47.96
C ASN A 43 34.21 36.27 47.02
N GLN A 44 33.93 36.29 45.71
CA GLN A 44 34.86 36.82 44.73
C GLN A 44 35.06 38.30 45.05
N GLU A 45 36.28 38.67 45.45
CA GLU A 45 36.64 40.06 45.68
C GLU A 45 36.32 40.90 44.44
N TYR A 46 35.79 42.11 44.66
CA TYR A 46 35.42 43.02 43.58
C TYR A 46 36.66 43.37 42.74
N ASN A 47 36.64 43.00 41.46
CA ASN A 47 37.68 43.29 40.49
C ASN A 47 37.30 44.54 39.68
N SER A 48 38.01 45.65 39.93
CA SER A 48 37.75 46.94 39.28
C SER A 48 37.93 46.93 37.75
N ASP A 49 38.65 45.95 37.21
CA ASP A 49 38.92 45.86 35.77
C ASP A 49 37.76 45.20 35.00
N VAL A 50 36.81 44.58 35.71
CA VAL A 50 35.65 43.91 35.12
C VAL A 50 34.47 44.87 35.02
N ASN A 51 33.92 45.03 33.82
CA ASN A 51 32.66 45.73 33.63
C ASN A 51 31.49 44.82 34.06
N TYR A 52 31.19 44.82 35.37
CA TYR A 52 30.12 44.00 35.96
C TYR A 52 28.75 44.20 35.32
N TYR A 53 28.44 45.41 34.81
CA TYR A 53 27.19 45.66 34.12
C TYR A 53 27.10 44.87 32.80
N LYS A 54 28.19 44.81 32.04
CA LYS A 54 28.27 44.03 30.80
C LYS A 54 28.17 42.53 31.07
N GLU A 55 28.88 42.01 32.08
CA GLU A 55 28.82 40.59 32.43
C GLU A 55 27.45 40.20 32.99
N PHE A 56 26.83 41.06 33.80
CA PHE A 56 25.46 40.85 34.28
C PHE A 56 24.49 40.60 33.12
N TRP A 57 24.48 41.47 32.10
CA TRP A 57 23.60 41.29 30.95
C TRP A 57 23.93 40.04 30.15
N ARG A 58 25.22 39.70 30.00
CA ARG A 58 25.63 38.46 29.34
C ARG A 58 25.06 37.24 30.05
N TYR A 59 25.21 37.15 31.38
CA TYR A 59 24.65 36.05 32.17
C TYR A 59 23.12 36.03 32.15
N TYR A 60 22.48 37.20 32.22
CA TYR A 60 21.04 37.31 32.11
C TYR A 60 20.52 36.71 30.80
N ILE A 61 21.13 37.10 29.66
CA ILE A 61 20.74 36.58 28.34
C ILE A 61 21.00 35.07 28.24
N LEU A 62 22.12 34.57 28.77
CA LEU A 62 22.42 33.14 28.79
C LEU A 62 21.41 32.35 29.62
N ASN A 63 21.02 32.86 30.80
CA ASN A 63 20.01 32.24 31.64
C ASN A 63 18.64 32.21 30.97
N GLU A 64 18.24 33.31 30.32
CA GLU A 64 17.00 33.36 29.53
C GLU A 64 17.00 32.31 28.41
N MET A 65 18.12 32.15 27.69
CA MET A 65 18.27 31.10 26.68
C MET A 65 18.21 29.69 27.28
N ALA A 66 18.88 29.47 28.42
CA ALA A 66 18.87 28.19 29.13
C ALA A 66 17.46 27.82 29.61
N ILE A 67 16.72 28.77 30.19
CA ILE A 67 15.32 28.57 30.63
C ILE A 67 14.44 28.21 29.43
N LYS A 68 14.56 28.92 28.30
CA LYS A 68 13.84 28.58 27.07
C LYS A 68 14.15 27.16 26.61
N LYS A 69 15.43 26.76 26.65
CA LYS A 69 15.83 25.41 26.23
C LYS A 69 15.29 24.32 27.18
N VAL A 70 15.30 24.57 28.48
CA VAL A 70 14.71 23.67 29.48
C VAL A 70 13.21 23.50 29.25
N ASN A 71 12.48 24.60 28.97
CA ASN A 71 11.05 24.54 28.69
C ASN A 71 10.74 23.78 27.39
N GLU A 72 11.56 23.96 26.34
CA GLU A 72 11.45 23.21 25.10
C GLU A 72 11.63 21.70 25.34
N LEU A 73 12.70 21.31 26.05
CA LEU A 73 12.96 19.91 26.41
C LEU A 73 11.85 19.33 27.29
N HIS A 74 11.32 20.12 28.22
CA HIS A 74 10.18 19.70 29.04
C HIS A 74 8.95 19.39 28.18
N SER A 75 8.61 20.25 27.21
CA SER A 75 7.51 20.00 26.28
C SER A 75 7.76 18.77 25.40
N GLN A 76 9.00 18.54 24.95
CA GLN A 76 9.36 17.33 24.20
C GLN A 76 9.18 16.06 25.05
N ASN A 77 9.61 16.09 26.32
CA ASN A 77 9.43 14.98 27.25
C ASN A 77 7.95 14.68 27.53
N GLN A 78 7.10 15.70 27.66
CA GLN A 78 5.66 15.50 27.79
C GLN A 78 5.08 14.74 26.59
N LYS A 79 5.44 15.13 25.36
CA LYS A 79 5.01 14.43 24.14
C LYS A 79 5.50 12.98 24.09
N LEU A 80 6.72 12.72 24.53
CA LEU A 80 7.25 11.35 24.61
C LEU A 80 6.46 10.49 25.61
N HIS A 81 6.07 11.04 26.76
CA HIS A 81 5.23 10.34 27.72
C HIS A 81 3.83 10.01 27.17
N GLU A 82 3.22 10.92 26.40
CA GLU A 82 1.96 10.65 25.71
C GLU A 82 2.10 9.49 24.71
N LEU A 83 3.15 9.51 23.88
CA LEU A 83 3.43 8.43 22.92
C LEU A 83 3.67 7.08 23.58
N ILE A 84 4.38 7.04 24.72
CA ILE A 84 4.57 5.81 25.50
C ILE A 84 3.21 5.27 25.96
N GLY A 85 2.33 6.13 26.49
CA GLY A 85 1.00 5.72 26.93
C GLY A 85 0.13 5.16 25.79
N ASP A 86 0.28 5.66 24.57
CA ASP A 86 -0.44 5.12 23.40
C ASP A 86 0.13 3.78 22.93
N ILE A 87 1.46 3.58 23.00
CA ILE A 87 2.08 2.28 22.73
C ILE A 87 1.56 1.22 23.70
N ASP A 88 1.45 1.53 24.99
CA ASP A 88 0.95 0.60 26.01
C ASP A 88 -0.51 0.18 25.74
N LYS A 89 -1.38 1.13 25.33
CA LYS A 89 -2.75 0.83 24.92
C LYS A 89 -2.79 -0.13 23.73
N LEU A 90 -2.00 0.13 22.70
CA LEU A 90 -1.92 -0.73 21.50
C LEU A 90 -1.43 -2.13 21.83
N GLN A 91 -0.46 -2.26 22.73
CA GLN A 91 0.01 -3.56 23.21
C GLN A 91 -1.09 -4.33 23.95
N GLN A 92 -1.88 -3.65 24.79
CA GLN A 92 -3.01 -4.25 25.49
C GLN A 92 -4.08 -4.75 24.50
N GLU A 93 -4.44 -3.94 23.51
CA GLU A 93 -5.40 -4.32 22.46
C GLU A 93 -4.91 -5.53 21.66
N LEU A 94 -3.63 -5.55 21.28
CA LEU A 94 -3.02 -6.67 20.57
C LEU A 94 -3.09 -7.95 21.41
N HIS A 95 -2.78 -7.88 22.71
CA HIS A 95 -2.87 -9.02 23.61
C HIS A 95 -4.31 -9.57 23.69
N ILE A 96 -5.29 -8.67 23.79
CA ILE A 96 -6.72 -9.03 23.77
C ILE A 96 -7.06 -9.71 22.44
N ALA A 97 -6.69 -9.14 21.30
CA ALA A 97 -6.95 -9.70 19.97
C ALA A 97 -6.33 -11.09 19.78
N LEU A 98 -5.10 -11.30 20.25
CA LEU A 98 -4.44 -12.60 20.22
C LEU A 98 -5.16 -13.63 21.11
N SER A 99 -5.64 -13.22 22.29
CA SER A 99 -6.42 -14.10 23.17
C SER A 99 -7.70 -14.61 22.50
N TYR A 100 -8.36 -13.79 21.67
CA TYR A 100 -9.53 -14.21 20.89
C TYR A 100 -9.17 -15.19 19.78
N ARG A 101 -8.01 -15.02 19.12
CA ARG A 101 -7.56 -15.94 18.06
C ARG A 101 -7.16 -17.32 18.61
N HIS A 102 -6.64 -17.37 19.83
CA HIS A 102 -6.16 -18.62 20.43
C HIS A 102 -7.24 -19.43 21.15
N LYS A 103 -8.50 -18.99 21.16
CA LYS A 103 -9.62 -19.85 21.54
C LYS A 103 -9.70 -21.01 20.54
N LYS A 104 -9.08 -22.14 20.90
CA LYS A 104 -9.14 -23.39 20.14
C LYS A 104 -10.62 -23.66 19.88
N LYS A 105 -11.03 -23.59 18.61
CA LYS A 105 -12.38 -23.97 18.21
C LYS A 105 -12.62 -25.38 18.74
N ASN A 106 -13.60 -25.54 19.62
CA ASN A 106 -13.96 -26.84 20.15
C ASN A 106 -14.35 -27.72 18.95
N ARG A 107 -13.54 -28.74 18.66
CA ARG A 107 -13.79 -29.61 17.51
C ARG A 107 -14.91 -30.56 17.90
N ARG A 108 -16.05 -30.46 17.24
CA ARG A 108 -17.14 -31.43 17.37
C ARG A 108 -16.62 -32.83 17.05
N THR A 109 -17.10 -33.84 17.75
CA THR A 109 -16.76 -35.23 17.44
C THR A 109 -17.39 -35.63 16.10
N SER A 110 -16.85 -36.66 15.43
CA SER A 110 -17.40 -37.09 14.12
C SER A 110 -18.86 -37.56 14.20
N GLN A 111 -19.36 -37.90 15.39
CA GLN A 111 -20.74 -38.33 15.63
C GLN A 111 -21.70 -37.14 15.72
N GLU A 112 -21.22 -35.97 16.17
CA GLU A 112 -22.00 -34.73 16.31
C GLU A 112 -22.15 -33.94 15.01
N ILE A 113 -21.40 -34.29 13.96
CA ILE A 113 -21.44 -33.58 12.67
C ILE A 113 -22.47 -34.26 11.77
N GLU A 114 -23.53 -33.54 11.42
CA GLU A 114 -24.53 -33.97 10.43
C GLU A 114 -23.87 -34.21 9.07
N LYS A 115 -24.05 -35.43 8.52
CA LYS A 115 -23.39 -35.88 7.27
C LYS A 115 -24.32 -35.76 6.08
N SER A 116 -24.64 -34.54 5.67
CA SER A 116 -25.56 -34.26 4.55
C SER A 116 -24.96 -34.46 3.16
N PHE A 117 -23.64 -34.57 3.03
CA PHE A 117 -22.96 -34.63 1.72
C PHE A 117 -22.61 -36.07 1.34
N VAL A 118 -23.38 -36.66 0.44
CA VAL A 118 -23.16 -38.03 -0.07
C VAL A 118 -22.25 -38.00 -1.30
N CYS A 119 -21.30 -38.94 -1.38
CA CYS A 119 -20.46 -39.10 -2.57
C CYS A 119 -21.31 -39.53 -3.78
N PRO A 120 -21.24 -38.80 -4.91
CA PRO A 120 -22.09 -39.07 -6.08
C PRO A 120 -21.70 -40.32 -6.88
N TYR A 121 -20.54 -40.93 -6.61
CA TYR A 121 -20.11 -42.15 -7.29
C TYR A 121 -20.87 -43.37 -6.74
N GLU A 122 -21.56 -44.09 -7.62
CA GLU A 122 -22.48 -45.19 -7.29
C GLU A 122 -21.89 -46.27 -6.36
N LYS A 123 -20.59 -46.54 -6.47
CA LYS A 123 -19.91 -47.58 -5.68
C LYS A 123 -19.38 -47.11 -4.34
N CYS A 124 -19.40 -45.81 -4.04
CA CYS A 124 -18.75 -45.30 -2.82
C CYS A 124 -19.68 -45.14 -1.62
N ASN A 125 -20.89 -44.61 -1.80
CA ASN A 125 -21.91 -44.36 -0.74
C ASN A 125 -21.43 -43.71 0.57
N LYS A 126 -20.24 -43.08 0.59
CA LYS A 126 -19.69 -42.42 1.77
C LYS A 126 -20.34 -41.06 1.97
N GLN A 127 -20.60 -40.71 3.22
CA GLN A 127 -21.22 -39.45 3.62
C GLN A 127 -20.24 -38.59 4.43
N TYR A 128 -20.30 -37.28 4.22
CA TYR A 128 -19.39 -36.30 4.79
C TYR A 128 -20.18 -35.14 5.42
N GLY A 129 -19.60 -34.54 6.46
CA GLY A 129 -20.20 -33.39 7.15
C GLY A 129 -19.97 -32.04 6.48
N SER A 130 -19.15 -31.99 5.43
CA SER A 130 -18.88 -30.76 4.68
C SER A 130 -18.51 -31.07 3.23
N ASP A 131 -18.80 -30.12 2.33
CA ASP A 131 -18.38 -30.15 0.93
C ASP A 131 -16.85 -30.28 0.79
N VAL A 132 -16.07 -29.65 1.67
CA VAL A 132 -14.60 -29.72 1.64
C VAL A 132 -14.11 -31.16 1.84
N SER A 133 -14.64 -31.86 2.84
CA SER A 133 -14.30 -33.26 3.10
C SER A 133 -14.76 -34.20 1.97
N LEU A 134 -15.91 -33.92 1.35
CA LEU A 134 -16.39 -34.65 0.19
C LEU A 134 -15.45 -34.45 -1.02
N ASN A 135 -15.05 -33.21 -1.30
CA ASN A 135 -14.17 -32.89 -2.42
C ASN A 135 -12.78 -33.49 -2.25
N LEU A 136 -12.24 -33.47 -1.03
CA LEU A 136 -10.98 -34.14 -0.71
C LEU A 136 -11.10 -35.66 -0.95
N HIS A 137 -12.22 -36.26 -0.55
CA HIS A 137 -12.47 -37.66 -0.82
C HIS A 137 -12.52 -37.97 -2.32
N ILE A 138 -13.25 -37.18 -3.12
CA ILE A 138 -13.31 -37.36 -4.57
C ILE A 138 -11.92 -37.26 -5.20
N LYS A 139 -11.11 -36.30 -4.76
CA LYS A 139 -9.73 -36.13 -5.22
C LYS A 139 -8.88 -37.38 -4.95
N LEU A 140 -8.98 -37.96 -3.75
CA LEU A 140 -8.13 -39.06 -3.30
C LEU A 140 -8.62 -40.46 -3.70
N LYS A 141 -9.93 -40.65 -3.92
CA LYS A 141 -10.53 -41.97 -4.16
C LYS A 141 -11.13 -42.15 -5.55
N HIS A 142 -11.34 -41.08 -6.30
CA HIS A 142 -11.96 -41.13 -7.62
C HIS A 142 -11.15 -40.43 -8.71
N ASP A 143 -9.91 -40.03 -8.42
CA ASP A 143 -9.04 -39.28 -9.34
C ASP A 143 -9.73 -38.05 -9.94
N GLY A 144 -10.68 -37.46 -9.19
CA GLY A 144 -11.51 -36.37 -9.70
C GLY A 144 -10.83 -35.00 -9.64
N GLY A 145 -9.50 -34.93 -9.49
CA GLY A 145 -8.76 -33.67 -9.44
C GLY A 145 -9.18 -32.71 -8.31
N ASN A 146 -8.70 -31.47 -8.39
CA ASN A 146 -9.09 -30.40 -7.47
C ASN A 146 -10.44 -29.80 -7.89
N LYS A 147 -11.22 -29.26 -6.94
CA LYS A 147 -12.54 -28.65 -7.24
C LYS A 147 -12.44 -27.57 -8.33
N THR A 148 -11.48 -26.66 -8.18
CA THR A 148 -11.23 -25.58 -9.12
C THR A 148 -10.87 -26.09 -10.52
N ASP A 149 -10.12 -27.19 -10.61
CA ASP A 149 -9.74 -27.75 -11.90
C ASP A 149 -10.95 -28.40 -12.56
N ARG A 150 -11.78 -29.13 -11.81
CA ARG A 150 -13.06 -29.66 -12.31
C ARG A 150 -13.96 -28.56 -12.86
N GLU A 151 -14.13 -27.46 -12.13
CA GLU A 151 -14.96 -26.33 -12.58
C GLU A 151 -14.41 -25.70 -13.87
N LYS A 152 -13.09 -25.53 -13.98
CA LYS A 152 -12.45 -25.02 -15.20
C LYS A 152 -12.67 -25.94 -16.38
N PHE A 153 -12.41 -27.24 -16.21
CA PHE A 153 -12.59 -28.21 -17.28
C PHE A 153 -14.06 -28.39 -17.65
N ALA A 154 -14.98 -28.37 -16.69
CA ALA A 154 -16.42 -28.38 -16.97
C ALA A 154 -16.82 -27.17 -17.84
N LYS A 155 -16.33 -25.97 -17.52
CA LYS A 155 -16.56 -24.78 -18.35
C LYS A 155 -16.01 -24.93 -19.77
N MET A 156 -14.76 -25.40 -19.90
CA MET A 156 -14.15 -25.64 -21.22
C MET A 156 -14.94 -26.66 -22.05
N ILE A 157 -15.40 -27.75 -21.42
CA ILE A 157 -16.22 -28.77 -22.09
C ILE A 157 -17.55 -28.18 -22.57
N ILE A 158 -18.23 -27.40 -21.73
CA ILE A 158 -19.50 -26.75 -22.08
C ILE A 158 -19.31 -25.74 -23.21
N GLU A 159 -18.23 -24.95 -23.18
CA GLU A 159 -17.92 -23.96 -24.22
C GLU A 159 -17.61 -24.62 -25.56
N ALA A 160 -16.79 -25.67 -25.58
CA ALA A 160 -16.51 -26.45 -26.78
C ALA A 160 -17.79 -27.09 -27.36
N GLN A 161 -18.67 -27.61 -26.51
CA GLN A 161 -19.98 -28.14 -26.93
C GLN A 161 -20.89 -27.08 -27.54
N GLN A 162 -20.87 -25.85 -27.02
CA GLN A 162 -21.66 -24.74 -27.58
C GLN A 162 -21.13 -24.27 -28.93
N ASN A 163 -19.83 -24.37 -29.15
CA ASN A 163 -19.18 -23.99 -30.42
C ASN A 163 -19.23 -25.12 -31.47
N GLY A 164 -19.76 -26.29 -31.13
CA GLY A 164 -19.80 -27.45 -32.03
C GLY A 164 -18.45 -28.13 -32.24
N GLU A 165 -17.46 -27.84 -31.40
CA GLU A 165 -16.13 -28.46 -31.47
C GLU A 165 -16.15 -29.82 -30.78
N THR A 166 -15.65 -30.85 -31.46
CA THR A 166 -15.52 -32.19 -30.88
C THR A 166 -14.27 -32.25 -30.00
N ILE A 167 -14.46 -32.45 -28.70
CA ILE A 167 -13.42 -32.54 -27.67
C ILE A 167 -12.66 -33.88 -27.81
N THR A 168 -11.94 -34.07 -28.91
CA THR A 168 -11.19 -35.32 -29.16
C THR A 168 -9.73 -35.22 -28.71
N ASP A 169 -9.20 -34.01 -28.56
CA ASP A 169 -7.76 -33.81 -28.32
C ASP A 169 -7.41 -33.34 -26.90
N LEU A 170 -8.38 -33.11 -26.03
CA LEU A 170 -8.09 -32.74 -24.66
C LEU A 170 -7.76 -34.00 -23.85
N ASN A 171 -6.45 -34.26 -23.66
CA ASN A 171 -5.91 -35.31 -22.80
C ASN A 171 -6.19 -35.00 -21.30
N ILE A 172 -7.46 -34.93 -20.92
CA ILE A 172 -7.93 -34.62 -19.57
C ILE A 172 -8.18 -35.96 -18.86
N ASN A 173 -7.20 -36.41 -18.07
CA ASN A 173 -7.34 -37.56 -17.19
C ASN A 173 -8.03 -37.17 -15.86
N ILE A 174 -9.18 -36.49 -15.92
CA ILE A 174 -9.97 -36.12 -14.74
C ILE A 174 -11.35 -36.75 -14.87
N LYS A 175 -11.72 -37.56 -13.88
CA LYS A 175 -13.04 -38.20 -13.82
C LYS A 175 -14.04 -37.25 -13.15
N PHE A 176 -15.04 -36.83 -13.91
CA PHE A 176 -16.14 -36.04 -13.37
C PHE A 176 -17.13 -36.92 -12.60
N PRO A 177 -17.70 -36.42 -11.50
CA PRO A 177 -18.84 -37.05 -10.88
C PRO A 177 -20.01 -37.22 -11.86
N PRO A 178 -20.82 -38.28 -11.74
CA PRO A 178 -22.02 -38.44 -12.56
C PRO A 178 -22.99 -37.27 -12.34
N GLY A 179 -23.51 -36.71 -13.44
CA GLY A 179 -24.42 -35.55 -13.42
C GLY A 179 -23.76 -34.21 -13.06
N TYR A 180 -22.43 -34.12 -13.00
CA TYR A 180 -21.73 -32.87 -12.70
C TYR A 180 -21.94 -31.82 -13.80
N LEU A 181 -21.78 -32.23 -15.07
CA LEU A 181 -21.94 -31.33 -16.22
C LEU A 181 -23.39 -30.85 -16.42
N ASP A 182 -24.37 -31.68 -16.06
CA ASP A 182 -25.80 -31.34 -16.20
C ASP A 182 -26.22 -30.22 -15.24
N LYS A 183 -25.65 -30.20 -14.03
CA LYS A 183 -25.93 -29.17 -13.01
C LYS A 183 -25.32 -27.83 -13.40
N ASP A 184 -24.08 -27.83 -13.90
CA ASP A 184 -23.39 -26.60 -14.29
C ASP A 184 -24.07 -25.92 -15.50
N ASN A 185 -24.68 -26.70 -16.40
CA ASN A 185 -25.51 -26.16 -17.47
C ASN A 185 -26.75 -25.41 -16.96
N GLN A 186 -27.36 -25.87 -15.86
CA GLN A 186 -28.51 -25.17 -15.25
C GLN A 186 -28.08 -23.90 -14.51
N SER A 187 -26.96 -23.93 -13.77
CA SER A 187 -26.47 -22.74 -13.06
C SER A 187 -26.00 -21.64 -14.02
N ASN A 188 -25.29 -21.99 -15.10
CA ASN A 188 -24.87 -21.01 -16.11
C ASN A 188 -26.09 -20.37 -16.80
N LYS A 189 -27.15 -21.14 -17.06
CA LYS A 189 -28.40 -20.60 -17.62
C LYS A 189 -29.09 -19.60 -16.69
N ILE A 190 -28.96 -19.77 -15.37
CA ILE A 190 -29.46 -18.83 -14.36
C ILE A 190 -28.58 -17.58 -14.30
N GLU A 191 -27.26 -17.73 -14.31
CA GLU A 191 -26.32 -16.61 -14.24
C GLU A 191 -26.42 -15.68 -15.46
N ILE A 192 -26.57 -16.24 -16.66
CA ILE A 192 -26.82 -15.47 -17.89
C ILE A 192 -28.15 -14.70 -17.80
N LYS A 193 -29.22 -15.33 -17.29
CA LYS A 193 -30.51 -14.65 -17.09
C LYS A 193 -30.41 -13.51 -16.08
N LEU A 194 -29.67 -13.69 -14.99
CA LEU A 194 -29.43 -12.65 -13.98
C LEU A 194 -28.64 -11.47 -14.58
N ASN A 195 -27.58 -11.74 -15.34
CA ASN A 195 -26.80 -10.68 -15.99
C ASN A 195 -27.64 -9.88 -16.99
N ILE A 196 -28.52 -10.54 -17.76
CA ILE A 196 -29.46 -9.86 -18.66
C ILE A 196 -30.45 -8.99 -17.86
N LEU A 197 -30.97 -9.49 -16.74
CA LEU A 197 -31.89 -8.74 -15.87
C LEU A 197 -31.22 -7.52 -15.24
N VAL A 198 -29.97 -7.66 -14.78
CA VAL A 198 -29.18 -6.57 -14.24
C VAL A 198 -28.95 -5.50 -15.30
N LEU A 199 -28.53 -5.88 -16.52
CA LEU A 199 -28.39 -4.94 -17.64
C LEU A 199 -29.71 -4.22 -17.97
N PHE A 200 -30.84 -4.94 -17.93
CA PHE A 200 -32.16 -4.36 -18.15
C PHE A 200 -32.55 -3.35 -17.05
N PHE A 201 -32.25 -3.64 -15.78
CA PHE A 201 -32.47 -2.71 -14.68
C PHE A 201 -31.59 -1.45 -14.79
N TYR A 202 -30.31 -1.61 -15.16
CA TYR A 202 -29.42 -0.47 -15.38
C TYR A 202 -29.92 0.42 -16.51
N GLN A 203 -30.34 -0.16 -17.64
CA GLN A 203 -30.84 0.60 -18.78
C GLN A 203 -32.13 1.37 -18.43
N ASN A 204 -33.05 0.76 -17.69
CA ASN A 204 -34.27 1.43 -17.24
C ASN A 204 -34.02 2.52 -16.18
N SER A 205 -33.03 2.32 -15.29
CA SER A 205 -32.66 3.33 -14.29
C SER A 205 -32.05 4.58 -14.94
N LEU A 206 -31.25 4.41 -16.00
CA LEU A 206 -30.69 5.51 -16.78
C LEU A 206 -31.79 6.30 -17.50
N ILE A 207 -32.77 5.60 -18.09
CA ILE A 207 -33.93 6.24 -18.74
C ILE A 207 -34.73 7.06 -17.72
N LEU A 208 -34.97 6.53 -16.52
CA LEU A 208 -35.70 7.25 -15.47
C LEU A 208 -34.96 8.53 -15.03
N LEU A 209 -33.64 8.46 -14.82
CA LEU A 209 -32.82 9.62 -14.49
C LEU A 209 -32.84 10.68 -15.60
N PHE A 210 -32.81 10.25 -16.87
CA PHE A 210 -32.89 11.14 -18.02
C PHE A 210 -34.26 11.85 -18.10
N CYS A 211 -35.35 11.13 -17.84
CA CYS A 211 -36.71 11.71 -17.77
C CYS A 211 -36.85 12.75 -16.65
N ILE A 212 -36.27 12.49 -15.47
CA ILE A 212 -36.28 13.45 -14.35
C ILE A 212 -35.53 14.73 -14.73
N LEU A 213 -34.35 14.62 -15.34
CA LEU A 213 -33.56 15.77 -15.78
C LEU A 213 -34.31 16.61 -16.82
N ILE A 214 -34.95 15.98 -17.81
CA ILE A 214 -35.75 16.70 -18.81
C ILE A 214 -36.92 17.44 -18.14
N THR A 215 -37.59 16.80 -17.18
CA THR A 215 -38.74 17.40 -16.48
C THR A 215 -38.31 18.61 -15.65
N GLN A 216 -37.17 18.51 -14.97
CA GLN A 216 -36.57 19.63 -14.23
C GLN A 216 -36.21 20.78 -15.17
N LEU A 217 -35.54 20.50 -16.29
CA LEU A 217 -35.20 21.51 -17.30
C LEU A 217 -36.44 22.21 -17.88
N TYR A 218 -37.51 21.45 -18.15
CA TYR A 218 -38.77 22.00 -18.63
C TYR A 218 -39.43 22.92 -17.58
N TYR A 219 -39.47 22.48 -16.32
CA TYR A 219 -39.99 23.28 -15.22
C TYR A 219 -39.21 24.59 -15.02
N PHE A 220 -37.87 24.53 -15.08
CA PHE A 220 -37.01 25.70 -15.00
C PHE A 220 -37.22 26.66 -16.19
N SER A 221 -37.38 26.13 -17.41
CA SER A 221 -37.69 26.94 -18.59
C SER A 221 -39.03 27.68 -18.45
N HIS A 222 -40.05 27.00 -17.93
CA HIS A 222 -41.36 27.61 -17.70
C HIS A 222 -41.32 28.69 -16.61
N LEU A 223 -40.63 28.44 -15.48
CA LEU A 223 -40.41 29.46 -14.45
C LEU A 223 -39.65 30.67 -15.00
N TYR A 224 -38.63 30.44 -15.83
CA TYR A 224 -37.87 31.50 -16.49
C TYR A 224 -38.77 32.37 -17.38
N GLN A 225 -39.67 31.77 -18.15
CA GLN A 225 -40.64 32.51 -18.99
C GLN A 225 -41.65 33.31 -18.16
N GLN A 226 -42.13 32.78 -17.03
CA GLN A 226 -43.03 33.53 -16.14
C GLN A 226 -42.33 34.71 -15.46
N TYR A 227 -41.05 34.55 -15.09
CA TYR A 227 -40.26 35.60 -14.47
C TYR A 227 -39.94 36.75 -15.43
N TYR A 228 -39.71 36.48 -16.71
CA TYR A 228 -39.37 37.51 -17.70
C TYR A 228 -40.51 38.54 -17.94
N LYS A 229 -41.75 38.20 -17.57
CA LYS A 229 -42.91 39.11 -17.69
C LYS A 229 -43.02 40.15 -16.55
N LYS A 230 -42.23 40.04 -15.47
CA LYS A 230 -42.20 41.05 -14.39
C LYS A 230 -40.86 41.81 -14.41
N GLN A 231 -40.88 43.03 -14.96
CA GLN A 231 -39.67 43.83 -15.15
C GLN A 231 -39.16 44.54 -13.88
N ILE A 232 -37.82 44.49 -13.74
CA ILE A 232 -36.88 45.46 -13.16
C ILE A 232 -36.90 45.64 -11.63
N LYS A 233 -36.18 44.74 -10.92
CA LYS A 233 -35.22 45.16 -9.87
C LYS A 233 -34.24 44.05 -9.43
N PHE A 234 -33.72 43.20 -10.31
CA PHE A 234 -33.09 41.95 -9.84
C PHE A 234 -31.88 41.47 -10.67
N GLN A 235 -30.90 42.34 -10.92
CA GLN A 235 -29.67 41.92 -11.63
C GLN A 235 -28.65 41.20 -10.74
N LEU A 236 -28.58 41.51 -9.43
CA LEU A 236 -27.60 40.93 -8.51
C LEU A 236 -27.95 39.49 -8.08
N GLU A 237 -29.20 39.21 -7.73
CA GLU A 237 -29.60 37.85 -7.35
C GLU A 237 -29.62 36.88 -8.54
N PHE A 238 -29.78 37.39 -9.77
CA PHE A 238 -29.68 36.56 -10.96
C PHE A 238 -28.25 36.07 -11.23
N GLN A 239 -27.24 36.89 -10.94
CA GLN A 239 -25.83 36.47 -11.01
C GLN A 239 -25.51 35.41 -9.95
N TYR A 240 -26.05 35.58 -8.74
CA TYR A 240 -25.90 34.59 -7.66
C TYR A 240 -26.56 33.26 -8.02
N PHE A 241 -27.77 33.29 -8.60
CA PHE A 241 -28.47 32.09 -9.05
C PHE A 241 -27.74 31.37 -10.20
N LYS A 242 -27.20 32.11 -11.18
CA LYS A 242 -26.38 31.53 -12.25
C LYS A 242 -25.14 30.82 -11.69
N LEU A 243 -24.49 31.42 -10.69
CA LEU A 243 -23.32 30.84 -10.05
C LEU A 243 -23.69 29.55 -9.28
N GLN A 244 -24.82 29.54 -8.57
CA GLN A 244 -25.30 28.33 -7.90
C GLN A 244 -25.66 27.21 -8.89
N LEU A 245 -26.34 27.55 -9.99
CA LEU A 245 -26.68 26.58 -11.03
C LEU A 245 -25.42 26.02 -11.71
N PHE A 246 -24.42 26.88 -11.97
CA PHE A 246 -23.14 26.46 -12.51
C PHE A 246 -22.41 25.51 -11.55
N ASN A 247 -22.35 25.84 -10.26
CA ASN A 247 -21.74 24.98 -9.24
C ASN A 247 -22.46 23.63 -9.12
N PHE A 248 -23.79 23.61 -9.21
CA PHE A 248 -24.57 22.37 -9.19
C PHE A 248 -24.30 21.51 -10.42
N MET A 249 -24.29 22.10 -11.62
CA MET A 249 -23.97 21.40 -12.86
C MET A 249 -22.54 20.86 -12.86
N LEU A 250 -21.58 21.64 -12.34
CA LEU A 250 -20.19 21.21 -12.20
C LEU A 250 -20.06 20.02 -11.24
N ALA A 251 -20.72 20.08 -10.08
CA ALA A 251 -20.74 18.97 -9.12
C ALA A 251 -21.36 17.70 -9.73
N PHE A 252 -22.43 17.84 -10.54
CA PHE A 252 -23.06 16.72 -11.22
C PHE A 252 -22.18 16.11 -12.30
N ILE A 253 -21.48 16.95 -13.09
CA ILE A 253 -20.50 16.49 -14.09
C ILE A 253 -19.34 15.74 -13.42
N ILE A 254 -18.83 16.27 -12.29
CA ILE A 254 -17.79 15.60 -11.50
C ILE A 254 -18.29 14.25 -10.99
N LEU A 255 -19.54 14.15 -10.51
CA LEU A 255 -20.12 12.89 -10.05
C LEU A 255 -20.27 11.87 -11.19
N ILE A 256 -20.73 12.29 -12.37
CA ILE A 256 -20.79 11.43 -13.58
C ILE A 256 -19.38 10.99 -13.99
N TRP A 257 -18.40 11.87 -13.90
CA TRP A 257 -17.01 11.55 -14.23
C TRP A 257 -16.42 10.55 -13.25
N ILE A 258 -16.59 10.76 -11.93
CA ILE A 258 -16.14 9.83 -10.88
C ILE A 258 -16.80 8.46 -11.05
N THR A 259 -18.12 8.42 -11.27
CA THR A 259 -18.85 7.15 -11.44
C THR A 259 -18.47 6.43 -12.74
N SER A 260 -18.20 7.16 -13.83
CA SER A 260 -17.67 6.57 -15.07
C SER A 260 -16.25 6.06 -14.89
N GLN A 261 -15.40 6.78 -14.15
CA GLN A 261 -14.05 6.31 -13.79
C GLN A 261 -14.10 5.08 -12.88
N GLN A 262 -15.04 5.02 -11.92
CA GLN A 262 -15.27 3.84 -11.09
C GLN A 262 -15.76 2.63 -11.91
N LEU A 263 -16.57 2.85 -12.95
CA LEU A 263 -17.03 1.80 -13.84
C LEU A 263 -15.91 1.29 -14.76
N LEU A 264 -15.12 2.21 -15.33
CA LEU A 264 -13.92 1.88 -16.11
C LEU A 264 -12.90 1.14 -15.24
N THR A 265 -12.64 1.62 -14.04
CA THR A 265 -11.74 0.93 -13.09
C THR A 265 -12.30 -0.41 -12.66
N HIS A 266 -13.61 -0.59 -12.45
CA HIS A 266 -14.17 -1.92 -12.19
C HIS A 266 -14.09 -2.88 -13.39
N GLN A 267 -14.15 -2.37 -14.63
CA GLN A 267 -13.92 -3.17 -15.84
C GLN A 267 -12.43 -3.48 -16.06
N THR A 268 -11.51 -2.61 -15.63
CA THR A 268 -10.05 -2.84 -15.72
C THR A 268 -9.44 -3.47 -14.46
N LEU A 269 -10.16 -3.54 -13.34
CA LEU A 269 -9.76 -4.14 -12.06
C LEU A 269 -10.53 -5.45 -11.76
N ARG A 270 -10.91 -6.21 -12.80
CA ARG A 270 -10.53 -7.62 -12.69
C ARG A 270 -9.01 -7.61 -12.82
N PRO A 271 -8.23 -8.12 -11.87
CA PRO A 271 -6.82 -8.31 -12.11
C PRO A 271 -6.72 -9.22 -13.32
N GLN A 272 -6.50 -8.64 -14.51
CA GLN A 272 -5.83 -9.37 -15.56
C GLN A 272 -4.53 -9.77 -14.89
N LYS A 273 -4.38 -11.07 -14.63
CA LYS A 273 -3.08 -11.63 -14.28
C LYS A 273 -2.09 -10.95 -15.20
N ILE A 274 -1.14 -10.22 -14.62
CA ILE A 274 0.02 -9.73 -15.36
C ILE A 274 0.47 -10.92 -16.19
N ASN A 275 0.44 -10.76 -17.52
CA ASN A 275 0.82 -11.84 -18.40
C ASN A 275 2.32 -12.04 -18.15
N TYR A 276 2.66 -13.07 -17.38
CA TYR A 276 4.04 -13.38 -16.96
C TYR A 276 4.95 -13.67 -18.17
N GLU A 277 4.39 -13.72 -19.38
CA GLU A 277 5.09 -13.87 -20.66
C GLU A 277 5.95 -12.65 -21.04
N LEU A 278 5.71 -11.44 -20.49
CA LEU A 278 6.47 -10.23 -20.84
C LEU A 278 7.64 -9.91 -19.89
N ILE A 279 7.81 -10.66 -18.79
CA ILE A 279 8.98 -10.51 -17.92
C ILE A 279 9.97 -11.60 -18.32
N SER A 280 10.94 -11.24 -19.16
CA SER A 280 12.02 -12.14 -19.52
C SER A 280 12.91 -12.38 -18.30
N GLU A 281 13.03 -13.66 -17.92
CA GLU A 281 14.02 -14.26 -17.02
C GLU A 281 14.35 -13.51 -15.71
N ARG A 282 13.86 -14.04 -14.58
CA ARG A 282 14.29 -13.60 -13.24
C ARG A 282 15.71 -14.10 -12.97
N ILE A 283 16.64 -13.20 -12.71
CA ILE A 283 18.02 -13.55 -12.33
C ILE A 283 18.24 -13.20 -10.87
N ASP A 284 18.72 -14.17 -10.09
CA ASP A 284 19.17 -13.92 -8.72
C ASP A 284 20.52 -13.19 -8.75
N CYS A 285 20.64 -12.12 -7.95
CA CYS A 285 21.86 -11.31 -7.83
C CYS A 285 23.09 -12.10 -7.28
N LYS A 286 22.90 -13.37 -6.92
CA LYS A 286 23.97 -14.31 -6.55
C LYS A 286 24.64 -14.99 -7.76
N SER A 287 24.16 -14.74 -8.98
CA SER A 287 24.74 -15.30 -10.21
C SER A 287 26.05 -14.59 -10.60
N ASN A 288 27.01 -15.36 -11.15
CA ASN A 288 28.41 -14.96 -11.39
C ASN A 288 28.64 -13.99 -12.58
N GLN A 289 27.64 -13.19 -13.00
CA GLN A 289 27.88 -12.17 -14.03
C GLN A 289 28.49 -10.92 -13.36
N SER A 290 29.75 -10.60 -13.70
CA SER A 290 30.57 -9.63 -12.97
C SER A 290 29.92 -8.25 -12.85
N ILE A 291 29.28 -7.76 -13.91
CA ILE A 291 28.66 -6.43 -13.96
C ILE A 291 27.40 -6.37 -13.07
N ILE A 292 26.54 -7.40 -13.13
CA ILE A 292 25.31 -7.46 -12.32
C ILE A 292 25.66 -7.60 -10.84
N HIS A 293 26.70 -8.38 -10.52
CA HIS A 293 27.15 -8.58 -9.16
C HIS A 293 27.65 -7.28 -8.52
N ASP A 294 28.46 -6.49 -9.22
CA ASP A 294 28.98 -5.22 -8.73
C ASP A 294 27.84 -4.20 -8.49
N ILE A 295 26.86 -4.15 -9.39
CA ILE A 295 25.70 -3.26 -9.25
C ILE A 295 24.79 -3.70 -8.09
N CYS A 296 24.45 -5.00 -8.00
CA CYS A 296 23.62 -5.53 -6.91
C CYS A 296 24.31 -5.35 -5.55
N ASN A 297 25.63 -5.52 -5.46
CA ASN A 297 26.40 -5.29 -4.22
C ASN A 297 26.39 -3.83 -3.79
N ASN A 298 26.58 -2.90 -4.73
CA ASN A 298 26.53 -1.47 -4.44
C ASN A 298 25.13 -1.02 -4.00
N CYS A 299 24.08 -1.60 -4.57
CA CYS A 299 22.69 -1.19 -4.34
C CYS A 299 21.95 -2.06 -3.29
N LYS A 300 22.60 -3.09 -2.76
CA LYS A 300 22.00 -4.08 -1.84
C LYS A 300 20.70 -4.73 -2.35
N ALA A 301 20.58 -4.95 -3.66
CA ALA A 301 19.40 -5.55 -4.28
C ALA A 301 19.44 -7.09 -4.25
N ASN A 302 18.28 -7.74 -4.11
CA ASN A 302 18.17 -9.21 -4.07
C ASN A 302 17.91 -9.86 -5.45
N HIS A 303 17.26 -9.15 -6.37
CA HIS A 303 16.86 -9.66 -7.69
C HIS A 303 17.10 -8.64 -8.79
N ALA A 304 17.31 -9.13 -10.01
CA ALA A 304 17.37 -8.33 -11.23
C ALA A 304 16.36 -8.88 -12.26
N TYR A 305 15.79 -8.00 -13.07
CA TYR A 305 14.83 -8.34 -14.11
C TYR A 305 15.32 -7.83 -15.46
N ARG A 306 15.20 -8.64 -16.51
CA ARG A 306 15.52 -8.23 -17.87
C ARG A 306 14.27 -7.70 -18.55
N LEU A 307 14.32 -6.45 -19.03
CA LEU A 307 13.17 -5.82 -19.70
C LEU A 307 13.08 -6.25 -21.17
N ASP A 308 14.22 -6.27 -21.87
CA ASP A 308 14.33 -6.73 -23.25
C ASP A 308 15.76 -7.23 -23.55
N GLU A 309 16.07 -7.53 -24.82
CA GLU A 309 17.36 -8.09 -25.21
C GLU A 309 18.55 -7.16 -24.89
N ASP A 310 18.34 -5.85 -24.87
CA ASP A 310 19.40 -4.84 -24.76
C ASP A 310 19.34 -4.03 -23.44
N ASN A 311 18.24 -4.11 -22.68
CA ASN A 311 17.97 -3.29 -21.50
C ASN A 311 17.72 -4.12 -20.22
N TRP A 312 18.37 -3.70 -19.13
CA TRP A 312 18.31 -4.37 -17.83
C TRP A 312 17.71 -3.45 -16.75
N LEU A 313 16.71 -3.93 -16.00
CA LEU A 313 16.12 -3.22 -14.88
C LEU A 313 16.39 -3.97 -13.57
N ILE A 314 17.18 -3.37 -12.66
CA ILE A 314 17.55 -4.03 -11.42
C ILE A 314 16.65 -3.50 -10.29
N VAL A 315 15.50 -4.13 -10.04
CA VAL A 315 14.58 -3.67 -8.98
C VAL A 315 15.02 -4.19 -7.61
N GLY A 316 15.51 -3.26 -6.77
CA GLY A 316 15.72 -3.46 -5.34
C GLY A 316 14.39 -3.58 -4.57
N VAL A 317 14.47 -4.18 -3.39
CA VAL A 317 13.37 -4.77 -2.63
C VAL A 317 12.30 -3.74 -2.18
N TYR A 318 11.02 -4.14 -2.34
CA TYR A 318 9.77 -3.52 -1.88
C TYR A 318 9.44 -2.14 -2.45
N HIS A 319 8.45 -2.03 -3.37
CA HIS A 319 7.55 -0.86 -3.45
C HIS A 319 6.27 -1.07 -4.27
N GLN A 320 5.25 -0.27 -3.94
CA GLN A 320 3.90 -0.24 -4.55
C GLN A 320 3.78 0.68 -5.79
N PHE A 321 4.88 1.31 -6.24
CA PHE A 321 4.89 2.40 -7.23
C PHE A 321 5.26 1.95 -8.65
N GLY A 322 4.75 0.80 -9.09
CA GLY A 322 5.14 0.20 -10.37
C GLY A 322 4.85 1.06 -11.61
N LYS A 323 3.88 1.99 -11.54
CA LYS A 323 3.46 2.82 -12.67
C LYS A 323 4.39 4.03 -12.85
N GLU A 324 4.68 4.73 -11.77
CA GLU A 324 5.53 5.92 -11.74
C GLU A 324 6.96 5.58 -12.16
N TYR A 325 7.46 4.39 -11.77
CA TYR A 325 8.78 3.92 -12.22
C TYR A 325 8.82 3.61 -13.71
N LYS A 326 7.75 3.03 -14.27
CA LYS A 326 7.69 2.75 -15.70
C LYS A 326 7.74 4.04 -16.52
N GLU A 327 6.95 5.05 -16.14
CA GLU A 327 6.94 6.36 -16.80
C GLU A 327 8.30 7.06 -16.70
N PHE A 328 8.98 6.94 -15.56
CA PHE A 328 10.33 7.48 -15.38
C PHE A 328 11.36 6.80 -16.31
N ILE A 329 11.36 5.47 -16.39
CA ILE A 329 12.27 4.72 -17.27
C ILE A 329 11.99 5.03 -18.75
N GLU A 330 10.72 5.09 -19.14
CA GLU A 330 10.31 5.44 -20.52
C GLU A 330 10.77 6.85 -20.89
N SER A 331 10.71 7.81 -19.96
CA SER A 331 11.16 9.19 -20.22
C SER A 331 12.70 9.30 -20.36
N ILE A 332 13.47 8.50 -19.61
CA ILE A 332 14.92 8.40 -19.80
C ILE A 332 15.22 7.74 -21.14
N GLN A 333 14.55 6.65 -21.50
CA GLN A 333 14.76 5.96 -22.78
C GLN A 333 14.45 6.85 -24.00
N GLN A 334 13.40 7.66 -23.92
CA GLN A 334 13.10 8.63 -24.99
C GLN A 334 14.24 9.64 -25.20
N TYR A 335 14.96 9.98 -24.13
CA TYR A 335 16.07 10.92 -24.18
C TYR A 335 17.39 10.26 -24.59
N TYR A 336 17.66 9.04 -24.13
CA TYR A 336 18.85 8.26 -24.47
C TYR A 336 18.56 7.31 -25.64
N GLN A 337 18.80 7.77 -26.86
CA GLN A 337 18.57 6.99 -28.08
C GLN A 337 19.47 5.74 -28.20
N GLN A 338 20.59 5.70 -27.47
CA GLN A 338 21.56 4.59 -27.48
C GLN A 338 22.24 4.46 -26.10
N GLY A 339 22.30 3.23 -25.56
CA GLY A 339 23.00 2.89 -24.31
C GLY A 339 22.19 1.99 -23.39
N ILE A 340 22.88 1.24 -22.51
CA ILE A 340 22.24 0.37 -21.51
C ILE A 340 22.07 1.16 -20.22
N ILE A 341 20.83 1.29 -19.75
CA ILE A 341 20.49 1.96 -18.50
C ILE A 341 20.27 0.90 -17.42
N TYR A 342 21.06 0.97 -16.36
CA TYR A 342 20.89 0.18 -15.15
C TYR A 342 20.30 1.08 -14.06
N ALA A 343 19.07 0.83 -13.64
CA ALA A 343 18.45 1.56 -12.54
C ALA A 343 18.13 0.60 -11.38
N THR A 344 18.44 1.03 -10.16
CA THR A 344 18.08 0.38 -8.91
C THR A 344 17.34 1.31 -7.98
N PHE A 345 16.30 0.79 -7.34
CA PHE A 345 15.43 1.55 -6.47
C PHE A 345 15.46 0.97 -5.06
N ASN A 346 15.56 1.84 -4.07
CA ASN A 346 15.34 1.57 -2.66
C ASN A 346 14.34 2.61 -2.11
N SER A 347 13.75 2.37 -0.95
CA SER A 347 12.82 3.30 -0.28
C SER A 347 13.37 4.70 -0.06
N GLU A 348 14.69 4.84 0.00
CA GLU A 348 15.35 6.10 0.32
C GLU A 348 16.08 6.73 -0.86
N PHE A 349 16.41 5.96 -1.91
CA PHE A 349 17.23 6.45 -3.02
C PHE A 349 17.04 5.66 -4.32
N ILE A 350 17.31 6.36 -5.43
CA ILE A 350 17.36 5.81 -6.79
C ILE A 350 18.79 5.89 -7.28
N CYS A 351 19.40 4.76 -7.63
CA CYS A 351 20.71 4.71 -8.26
C CYS A 351 20.58 4.34 -9.74
N ILE A 352 21.16 5.17 -10.62
CA ILE A 352 21.08 5.04 -12.08
C ILE A 352 22.49 5.04 -12.64
N SER A 353 22.87 3.99 -13.35
CA SER A 353 24.12 3.86 -14.10
C SER A 353 23.80 3.73 -15.58
N ILE A 354 24.42 4.55 -16.42
CA ILE A 354 24.24 4.51 -17.88
C ILE A 354 25.57 4.18 -18.54
N GLN A 355 25.59 3.11 -19.33
CA GLN A 355 26.76 2.71 -20.09
C GLN A 355 26.67 3.27 -21.52
N GLU A 356 27.79 3.84 -22.01
CA GLU A 356 27.94 4.33 -23.40
C GLU A 356 27.06 5.52 -23.82
N ALA A 357 26.56 6.30 -22.87
CA ALA A 357 25.88 7.55 -23.19
C ALA A 357 26.87 8.65 -23.67
N ASN A 358 26.55 9.27 -24.81
CA ASN A 358 27.22 10.49 -25.30
C ASN A 358 26.65 11.78 -24.69
N VAL A 359 25.72 11.69 -23.74
CA VAL A 359 24.99 12.82 -23.17
C VAL A 359 25.23 12.89 -21.66
N ASN A 360 25.36 14.11 -21.13
CA ASN A 360 25.57 14.35 -19.71
C ASN A 360 24.26 14.20 -18.93
N LEU A 361 24.16 13.17 -18.08
CA LEU A 361 22.99 12.89 -17.24
C LEU A 361 22.63 14.04 -16.30
N GLU A 362 23.62 14.82 -15.88
CA GLU A 362 23.42 16.00 -15.05
C GLU A 362 22.61 17.09 -15.79
N GLU A 363 22.90 17.29 -17.08
CA GLU A 363 22.20 18.28 -17.90
C GLU A 363 20.72 17.92 -18.09
N TYR A 364 20.43 16.64 -18.32
CA TYR A 364 19.07 16.12 -18.43
C TYR A 364 18.25 16.32 -17.14
N LEU A 365 18.80 15.92 -15.99
CA LEU A 365 18.09 16.02 -14.70
C LEU A 365 17.85 17.48 -14.31
N ASN A 366 18.82 18.36 -14.60
CA ASN A 366 18.65 19.80 -14.43
C ASN A 366 17.54 20.36 -15.33
N GLN A 367 17.44 19.89 -16.57
CA GLN A 367 16.43 20.36 -17.53
C GLN A 367 15.00 19.94 -17.15
N ILE A 368 14.80 18.70 -16.68
CA ILE A 368 13.45 18.20 -16.35
C ILE A 368 12.98 18.68 -14.98
N TYR A 369 13.85 18.63 -13.97
CA TYR A 369 13.43 18.83 -12.59
C TYR A 369 13.88 20.18 -11.99
N GLY A 370 14.68 20.97 -12.71
CA GLY A 370 15.16 22.27 -12.23
C GLY A 370 15.99 22.21 -10.93
N TYR A 371 16.56 21.04 -10.61
CA TYR A 371 17.11 20.73 -9.31
C TYR A 371 18.64 20.84 -9.28
N GLN A 372 19.21 21.68 -8.41
CA GLN A 372 20.65 21.62 -8.12
C GLN A 372 20.94 20.36 -7.30
N LEU A 373 21.77 19.45 -7.84
CA LEU A 373 22.11 18.19 -7.19
C LEU A 373 22.83 18.40 -5.84
N PRO A 374 22.50 17.63 -4.79
CA PRO A 374 23.19 17.69 -3.51
C PRO A 374 24.66 17.25 -3.63
N LYS A 375 25.53 17.78 -2.74
CA LYS A 375 27.00 17.63 -2.77
C LYS A 375 27.55 16.19 -2.67
N SER A 376 26.71 15.18 -2.48
CA SER A 376 27.11 13.76 -2.37
C SER A 376 27.07 13.04 -3.73
N PHE A 377 27.75 13.60 -4.73
CA PHE A 377 27.90 12.99 -6.04
C PHE A 377 29.24 12.24 -6.11
N TYR A 378 29.20 10.93 -6.38
CA TYR A 378 30.41 10.13 -6.52
C TYR A 378 30.59 9.71 -7.97
N SER A 379 31.57 10.31 -8.65
CA SER A 379 32.04 9.82 -9.93
C SER A 379 32.87 8.55 -9.69
N LEU A 380 32.33 7.40 -10.09
CA LEU A 380 33.13 6.19 -10.25
C LEU A 380 33.74 6.22 -11.66
N LYS A 381 34.99 5.73 -11.80
CA LYS A 381 35.84 5.89 -12.99
C LYS A 381 35.07 5.76 -14.32
N LYS A 382 35.39 6.67 -15.26
CA LYS A 382 34.90 6.81 -16.65
C LYS A 382 33.80 5.80 -17.05
N ARG A 383 32.53 6.28 -17.02
CA ARG A 383 31.28 5.68 -17.56
C ARG A 383 30.29 5.09 -16.55
N THR A 384 30.38 5.44 -15.26
CA THR A 384 29.35 5.05 -14.27
C THR A 384 29.03 6.25 -13.38
N PHE A 385 27.77 6.69 -13.40
CA PHE A 385 27.26 7.71 -12.50
C PHE A 385 26.49 7.01 -11.37
N LEU A 386 26.65 7.49 -10.13
CA LEU A 386 25.84 7.03 -9.00
C LEU A 386 25.07 8.25 -8.50
N ILE A 387 23.75 8.22 -8.68
CA ILE A 387 22.86 9.27 -8.19
C ILE A 387 22.22 8.75 -6.90
N LEU A 388 22.11 9.60 -5.88
CA LEU A 388 21.35 9.35 -4.66
C LEU A 388 20.29 10.44 -4.54
N LEU A 389 19.09 10.16 -5.06
CA LEU A 389 17.94 11.05 -4.86
C LEU A 389 17.25 10.67 -3.55
N GLY A 390 17.45 11.47 -2.50
CA GLY A 390 16.68 11.33 -1.27
C GLY A 390 15.21 11.65 -1.53
N LEU A 391 14.31 10.67 -1.39
CA LEU A 391 12.87 10.91 -1.42
C LEU A 391 12.45 11.60 -0.11
N GLN A 392 12.56 12.94 -0.06
CA GLN A 392 11.85 13.70 0.96
C GLN A 392 10.40 13.86 0.52
N HIS A 393 9.48 13.38 1.36
CA HIS A 393 8.04 13.51 1.15
C HIS A 393 7.66 14.98 0.92
N ALA A 394 6.97 15.24 -0.20
CA ALA A 394 6.17 16.43 -0.43
C ALA A 394 4.70 16.13 -0.14
#